data_AF-A0A1D2UEV1-F1
#
_entry.id   AF-A0A1D2UEV1-F1
#
_cell.length_a   1.000
_cell.length_b   1.000
_cell.length_c   1.000
_cell.angle_alpha   90.00
_cell.angle_beta   90.00
_cell.angle_gamma   90.00
#
_symmetry.space_group_name_H-M   'P 1'
#
loop_
_entity.id
_entity.type
_entity.pdbx_description
1 polymer ?
#
loop_
_entity_poly.entity_id
_entity_poly.type
_entity_poly.pdbx_seq_one_letter_code
_entity_poly.pdbx_strand_id
1 'polypeptide(L)'
;MMAPVTSLDRADELGENLATTGYCKIDAGFFKRRFFRKVVTGADLAYHLHLVVSPNWPVKNELLLRDWLIQHQDVARAYETLKVKLAAAYGDDMPRYTEGKSSFLRRAVNDARLHMGLPAERNWEE
;
A
#
# COMPACT_ATOMS: atom_id res chain seq x y z
N MET A 1 1.14 6.50 3.61
CA MET A 1 0.66 6.34 5.00
C MET A 1 -0.57 5.47 5.01
N MET A 2 -0.79 4.70 6.08
CA MET A 2 -1.97 3.88 6.26
C MET A 2 -2.39 3.91 7.73
N ALA A 3 -3.69 3.98 8.00
CA ALA A 3 -4.24 3.96 9.35
C ALA A 3 -5.51 3.10 9.42
N PRO A 4 -5.76 2.41 10.54
CA PRO A 4 -7.00 1.68 10.73
C PRO A 4 -8.15 2.63 11.06
N VAL A 5 -9.35 2.30 10.60
CA VAL A 5 -10.61 2.97 10.94
C VAL A 5 -11.69 1.93 11.20
N THR A 6 -12.69 2.29 12.00
CA THR A 6 -13.75 1.38 12.44
C THR A 6 -14.81 1.11 11.37
N SER A 7 -15.04 2.05 10.44
CA SER A 7 -15.98 1.91 9.33
C SER A 7 -15.58 2.81 8.16
N LEU A 8 -16.20 2.57 6.99
CA LEU A 8 -16.02 3.43 5.81
C LEU A 8 -16.68 4.80 6.00
N ASP A 9 -17.83 4.86 6.69
CA ASP A 9 -18.48 6.12 7.05
C ASP A 9 -17.54 6.97 7.91
N ARG A 10 -16.87 6.35 8.89
CA ARG A 10 -15.89 7.04 9.70
C ARG A 10 -14.69 7.54 8.87
N ALA A 11 -14.27 6.77 7.87
CA ALA A 11 -13.23 7.19 6.94
C ALA A 11 -13.66 8.40 6.10
N ASP A 12 -14.94 8.44 5.70
CA ASP A 12 -15.52 9.53 4.93
C ASP A 12 -15.65 10.81 5.77
N GLU A 13 -16.14 10.71 7.01
CA GLU A 13 -16.18 11.83 7.98
C GLU A 13 -14.77 12.41 8.26
N LEU A 14 -13.77 11.54 8.45
CA LEU A 14 -12.38 11.98 8.59
C LEU A 14 -11.88 12.65 7.31
N GLY A 15 -12.34 12.17 6.15
CA GLY A 15 -12.06 12.72 4.83
C GLY A 15 -12.47 14.18 4.69
N GLU A 16 -13.62 14.57 5.26
CA GLU A 16 -14.09 15.95 5.26
C GLU A 16 -13.10 16.89 5.96
N ASN A 17 -12.59 16.47 7.13
CA ASN A 17 -11.56 17.22 7.85
C ASN A 17 -10.22 17.23 7.09
N LEU A 18 -9.83 16.10 6.51
CA LEU A 18 -8.61 15.99 5.71
C LEU A 18 -8.62 16.93 4.49
N ALA A 19 -9.79 17.17 3.89
CA ALA A 19 -9.94 18.09 2.77
C ALA A 19 -9.50 19.52 3.11
N THR A 20 -9.75 19.98 4.34
CA THR A 20 -9.30 21.31 4.81
C THR A 20 -7.78 21.47 4.83
N THR A 21 -7.04 20.34 4.82
CA THR A 21 -5.57 20.31 4.81
C THR A 21 -4.99 20.05 3.42
N GLY A 22 -5.83 19.97 2.38
CA GLY A 22 -5.42 19.76 0.99
C GLY A 22 -5.35 18.30 0.54
N TYR A 23 -5.91 17.35 1.30
CA TYR A 23 -6.11 15.98 0.81
C TYR A 23 -7.38 15.90 -0.04
N CYS A 24 -7.31 15.18 -1.15
CA CYS A 24 -8.46 14.88 -1.99
C CYS A 24 -8.76 13.38 -1.93
N LYS A 25 -10.04 13.02 -1.76
CA LYS A 25 -10.48 11.63 -1.88
C LYS A 25 -10.36 11.18 -3.34
N ILE A 26 -9.80 9.99 -3.56
CA ILE A 26 -9.63 9.38 -4.88
C ILE A 26 -10.41 8.08 -4.89
N ASP A 27 -11.33 7.94 -5.86
CA ASP A 27 -11.97 6.66 -6.12
C ASP A 27 -11.06 5.80 -6.99
N ALA A 28 -10.51 4.76 -6.36
CA ALA A 28 -9.62 3.79 -6.99
C ALA A 28 -10.22 2.37 -6.96
N GLY A 29 -11.53 2.24 -6.72
CA GLY A 29 -12.23 0.95 -6.70
C GLY A 29 -11.94 0.10 -5.45
N PHE A 30 -11.45 0.70 -4.37
CA PHE A 30 -11.22 -0.03 -3.11
C PHE A 30 -12.50 -0.14 -2.29
N PHE A 31 -12.89 -1.37 -1.96
CA PHE A 31 -14.13 -1.63 -1.22
C PHE A 31 -13.92 -1.57 0.29
N LYS A 32 -12.71 -1.93 0.78
CA LYS A 32 -12.40 -1.97 2.22
C LYS A 32 -11.62 -0.76 2.75
N ARG A 33 -11.38 0.26 1.91
CA ARG A 33 -10.63 1.47 2.31
C ARG A 33 -11.04 2.72 1.56
N ARG A 34 -10.73 3.87 2.15
CA ARG A 34 -10.74 5.17 1.47
C ARG A 34 -9.31 5.61 1.19
N PHE A 35 -9.08 6.10 -0.02
CA PHE A 35 -7.80 6.59 -0.46
C PHE A 35 -7.85 8.10 -0.62
N PHE A 36 -6.89 8.78 -0.02
CA PHE A 36 -6.72 10.22 -0.09
C PHE A 36 -5.33 10.56 -0.61
N ARG A 37 -5.25 11.55 -1.49
CA ARG A 37 -4.01 12.05 -2.07
C ARG A 37 -3.90 13.55 -1.82
N LYS A 38 -2.76 14.00 -1.31
CA LYS A 38 -2.39 15.42 -1.23
C LYS A 38 -1.23 15.68 -2.17
N VAL A 39 -1.42 16.58 -3.13
CA VAL A 39 -0.36 17.01 -4.06
C VAL A 39 0.32 18.24 -3.49
N VAL A 40 1.65 18.31 -3.62
CA VAL A 40 2.43 19.47 -3.19
C VAL A 40 2.68 20.38 -4.39
N THR A 41 2.15 21.59 -4.35
CA THR A 41 2.36 22.58 -5.42
C THR A 41 3.85 22.90 -5.56
N GLY A 42 4.37 22.84 -6.79
CA GLY A 42 5.77 23.12 -7.09
C GLY A 42 6.75 21.97 -6.86
N ALA A 43 6.26 20.76 -6.55
CA ALA A 43 7.07 19.55 -6.47
C ALA A 43 6.36 18.37 -7.15
N ASP A 44 7.13 17.46 -7.75
CA ASP A 44 6.61 16.16 -8.19
C ASP A 44 6.51 15.19 -7.00
N LEU A 45 5.70 15.59 -6.00
CA LEU A 45 5.52 14.87 -4.75
C LEU A 45 4.05 14.79 -4.40
N ALA A 46 3.61 13.59 -4.02
CA ALA A 46 2.28 13.35 -3.50
C ALA A 46 2.32 12.52 -2.22
N TYR A 47 1.49 12.89 -1.25
CA TYR A 47 1.25 12.11 -0.04
C TYR A 47 0.02 11.24 -0.24
N HIS A 48 0.20 9.94 -0.06
CA HIS A 48 -0.87 8.94 -0.14
C HIS A 48 -1.28 8.52 1.26
N LEU A 49 -2.57 8.63 1.58
CA LEU A 49 -3.16 8.20 2.85
C LEU A 49 -4.27 7.18 2.58
N HIS A 50 -4.15 6.00 3.16
CA HIS A 50 -5.17 4.96 3.12
C HIS A 50 -5.80 4.81 4.51
N LEU A 51 -7.10 5.04 4.61
CA LEU A 51 -7.90 4.73 5.81
C LEU A 51 -8.59 3.39 5.58
N VAL A 52 -8.23 2.38 6.36
CA VAL A 52 -8.58 0.97 6.09
C VAL A 52 -9.46 0.39 7.19
N VAL A 53 -10.55 -0.26 6.81
CA VAL A 53 -11.31 -1.13 7.71
C VAL A 53 -10.65 -2.51 7.68
N SER A 54 -9.93 -2.85 8.76
CA SER A 54 -9.23 -4.13 8.85
C SER A 54 -9.33 -4.71 10.27
N PRO A 55 -10.12 -5.77 10.50
CA PRO A 55 -10.17 -6.43 11.80
C PRO A 55 -8.85 -7.11 12.17
N ASN A 56 -8.02 -7.42 11.17
CA ASN A 56 -6.74 -8.10 11.32
C ASN A 56 -5.56 -7.12 11.16
N TRP A 57 -5.71 -5.89 11.67
CA TRP A 57 -4.74 -4.81 11.45
C TRP A 57 -3.28 -5.21 11.74
N PRO A 58 -2.92 -5.87 12.86
CA PRO A 58 -1.52 -6.24 13.14
C PRO A 58 -0.89 -7.17 12.10
N VAL A 59 -1.70 -7.92 11.35
CA VAL A 59 -1.25 -8.88 10.33
C VAL A 59 -1.71 -8.47 8.93
N LYS A 60 -2.04 -7.19 8.73
CA LYS A 60 -2.36 -6.65 7.41
C LYS A 60 -1.14 -6.77 6.48
N ASN A 61 -1.36 -7.23 5.25
CA ASN A 61 -0.30 -7.56 4.29
C ASN A 61 0.70 -6.41 4.07
N GLU A 62 0.25 -5.15 4.00
CA GLU A 62 1.16 -4.01 3.84
C GLU A 62 2.04 -3.75 5.07
N LEU A 63 1.55 -4.04 6.28
CA LEU A 63 2.37 -3.95 7.50
C LEU A 63 3.37 -5.09 7.56
N LEU A 64 2.93 -6.31 7.25
CA LEU A 64 3.80 -7.49 7.16
C LEU A 64 4.92 -7.28 6.15
N LEU A 65 4.60 -6.75 4.96
CA LEU A 65 5.59 -6.41 3.96
C LEU A 65 6.60 -5.38 4.48
N ARG A 66 6.12 -4.29 5.09
CA ARG A 66 6.98 -3.23 5.64
C ARG A 66 7.98 -3.83 6.63
N ASP A 67 7.48 -4.58 7.60
CA ASP A 67 8.30 -5.11 8.68
C ASP A 67 9.26 -6.20 8.17
N TRP A 68 8.82 -7.01 7.20
CA TRP A 68 9.66 -8.00 6.53
C TRP A 68 10.84 -7.36 5.80
N LEU A 69 10.59 -6.30 5.01
CA LEU A 69 11.64 -5.60 4.27
C LEU A 69 12.60 -4.84 5.21
N ILE A 70 12.14 -4.35 6.35
CA ILE A 70 13.00 -3.72 7.36
C ILE A 70 13.96 -4.76 7.97
N GLN A 71 13.46 -5.97 8.24
CA GLN A 71 14.23 -7.03 8.88
C GLN A 71 15.16 -7.79 7.90
N HIS A 72 14.82 -7.83 6.61
CA HIS A 72 15.53 -8.60 5.58
C HIS A 72 16.09 -7.69 4.49
N GLN A 73 17.28 -7.14 4.74
CA GLN A 73 17.90 -6.16 3.85
C GLN A 73 18.20 -6.70 2.45
N ASP A 74 18.49 -7.98 2.32
CA ASP A 74 18.69 -8.66 1.04
C ASP A 74 17.40 -8.67 0.20
N VAL A 75 16.25 -8.97 0.81
CA VAL A 75 14.94 -8.90 0.17
C VAL A 75 14.60 -7.45 -0.23
N ALA A 76 14.93 -6.47 0.63
CA ALA A 76 14.75 -5.06 0.31
C ALA A 76 15.58 -4.60 -0.90
N ARG A 77 16.86 -5.02 -1.00
CA ARG A 77 17.72 -4.74 -2.16
C ARG A 77 17.22 -5.40 -3.44
N ALA A 78 16.70 -6.63 -3.34
CA ALA A 78 16.07 -7.30 -4.48
C ALA A 78 14.83 -6.55 -4.96
N TYR A 79 14.02 -6.04 -4.03
CA TYR A 79 12.83 -5.24 -4.36
C TYR A 79 13.20 -3.89 -4.99
N GLU A 80 14.22 -3.21 -4.46
CA GLU A 80 14.77 -1.98 -5.04
C GLU A 80 15.22 -2.21 -6.49
N THR A 81 16.03 -3.23 -6.72
CA THR A 81 16.52 -3.58 -8.06
C THR A 81 15.36 -3.83 -9.03
N LEU A 82 14.30 -4.52 -8.57
CA LEU A 82 13.09 -4.73 -9.37
C LEU A 82 12.39 -3.41 -9.70
N LYS A 83 12.20 -2.52 -8.72
CA LYS A 83 11.56 -1.22 -8.95
C LYS A 83 12.33 -0.36 -9.94
N VAL A 84 13.65 -0.31 -9.85
CA VAL A 84 14.50 0.45 -10.79
C VAL A 84 14.34 -0.08 -12.21
N LYS A 85 14.38 -1.41 -12.39
CA LYS A 85 14.18 -2.05 -13.71
C LYS A 85 12.79 -1.75 -14.27
N LEU A 86 11.74 -1.85 -13.46
CA LEU A 86 10.37 -1.59 -13.91
C LEU A 86 10.15 -0.11 -14.21
N ALA A 87 10.74 0.81 -13.45
CA ALA A 87 10.65 2.24 -13.73
C ALA A 87 11.35 2.59 -15.06
N ALA A 88 12.49 1.97 -15.36
CA ALA A 88 13.16 2.14 -16.65
C ALA A 88 12.35 1.57 -17.82
N ALA A 89 11.61 0.47 -17.62
CA ALA A 89 10.83 -0.18 -18.67
C ALA A 89 9.42 0.40 -18.87
N TYR A 90 8.79 0.88 -17.79
CA TYR A 90 7.37 1.24 -17.74
C TYR A 90 7.13 2.56 -16.97
N GLY A 91 8.09 3.49 -17.01
CA GLY A 91 8.01 4.76 -16.25
C GLY A 91 6.75 5.58 -16.55
N ASP A 92 6.28 5.54 -17.80
CA ASP A 92 5.07 6.23 -18.25
C ASP A 92 3.80 5.34 -18.21
N ASP A 93 3.93 4.07 -17.80
CA ASP A 93 2.85 3.09 -17.72
C ASP A 93 2.71 2.57 -16.28
N MET A 94 2.05 3.38 -15.46
CA MET A 94 1.79 3.10 -14.05
C MET A 94 1.08 1.76 -13.80
N PRO A 95 0.09 1.34 -14.61
CA PRO A 95 -0.49 -0.01 -14.52
C PRO A 95 0.54 -1.13 -14.69
N ARG A 96 1.37 -1.11 -15.75
CA ARG A 96 2.41 -2.13 -15.96
C ARG A 96 3.49 -2.10 -14.89
N TYR A 97 3.91 -0.91 -14.47
CA TYR A 97 4.84 -0.76 -13.36
C TYR A 97 4.30 -1.42 -12.08
N THR A 98 3.02 -1.18 -11.78
CA THR A 98 2.35 -1.75 -10.59
C THR A 98 2.27 -3.27 -10.68
N GLU A 99 1.81 -3.79 -11.82
CA GLU A 99 1.66 -5.24 -12.03
C GLU A 99 2.99 -5.99 -12.00
N GLY A 100 4.06 -5.40 -12.55
CA GLY A 100 5.39 -6.00 -12.53
C GLY A 100 5.94 -6.31 -11.13
N LYS A 101 5.42 -5.64 -10.08
CA LYS A 101 5.80 -5.88 -8.69
C LYS A 101 4.92 -6.93 -8.01
N SER A 102 3.75 -7.24 -8.55
CA SER A 102 2.71 -8.07 -7.91
C SER A 102 3.26 -9.41 -7.42
N SER A 103 3.98 -10.15 -8.27
CA SER A 103 4.50 -11.47 -7.91
C SER A 103 5.54 -11.41 -6.78
N PHE A 104 6.40 -10.39 -6.77
CA PHE A 104 7.40 -10.19 -5.73
C PHE A 104 6.76 -9.89 -4.39
N LEU A 105 5.81 -8.95 -4.38
CA LEU A 105 5.11 -8.51 -3.17
C LEU A 105 4.34 -9.66 -2.52
N ARG A 106 3.64 -10.46 -3.34
CA ARG A 106 2.90 -11.63 -2.87
C ARG A 106 3.81 -12.67 -2.21
N ARG A 107 4.99 -12.94 -2.80
CA ARG A 107 5.98 -13.85 -2.20
C ARG A 107 6.51 -13.30 -0.88
N ALA A 108 7.00 -12.06 -0.86
CA ALA A 108 7.60 -11.46 0.33
C ALA A 108 6.62 -11.41 1.52
N VAL A 109 5.34 -11.09 1.27
CA VAL A 109 4.32 -11.15 2.32
C VAL A 109 4.06 -12.58 2.78
N ASN A 110 3.99 -13.55 1.87
CA ASN A 110 3.79 -14.94 2.27
C ASN A 110 4.96 -15.50 3.06
N ASP A 111 6.20 -15.11 2.74
CA ASP A 111 7.37 -15.44 3.55
C ASP A 111 7.23 -14.85 4.96
N ALA A 112 6.81 -13.58 5.07
CA ALA A 112 6.54 -12.93 6.34
C ALA A 112 5.44 -13.63 7.15
N ARG A 113 4.35 -14.03 6.49
CA ARG A 113 3.24 -14.76 7.12
C ARG A 113 3.71 -16.11 7.65
N LEU A 114 4.39 -16.90 6.84
CA LEU A 114 4.90 -18.22 7.22
C LEU A 114 5.91 -18.12 8.37
N HIS A 115 6.78 -17.10 8.36
CA HIS A 115 7.70 -16.83 9.47
C HIS A 115 6.98 -16.59 10.81
N MET A 116 5.79 -15.98 10.77
CA MET A 116 4.94 -15.74 11.94
C MET A 116 4.00 -16.91 12.28
N GLY A 117 4.10 -18.05 11.57
CA GLY A 117 3.20 -19.19 11.75
C GLY A 117 1.79 -18.97 11.18
N LEU A 118 1.59 -17.95 10.34
CA LEU A 118 0.33 -17.68 9.66
C LEU A 118 0.24 -18.45 8.33
N PRO A 119 -0.97 -18.84 7.88
CA PRO A 119 -1.13 -19.44 6.56
C PRO A 119 -0.86 -18.41 5.46
N ALA A 120 -0.32 -18.86 4.33
CA ALA A 120 -0.11 -18.02 3.15
C ALA A 120 -1.42 -17.39 2.66
N GLU A 121 -1.37 -16.09 2.30
CA GLU A 121 -2.49 -15.37 1.69
C GLU A 121 -2.63 -15.78 0.22
N ARG A 122 -3.86 -16.17 -0.14
CA ARG A 122 -4.23 -16.56 -1.49
C ARG A 122 -5.22 -15.57 -2.10
N ASN A 123 -5.99 -14.86 -1.27
CA ASN A 123 -6.91 -13.83 -1.70
C ASN A 123 -6.29 -12.44 -1.52
N TRP A 124 -6.02 -11.80 -2.66
CA TRP A 124 -5.40 -10.48 -2.71
C TRP A 124 -6.41 -9.38 -3.08
N GLU A 125 -7.71 -9.70 -3.04
CA GLU A 125 -8.80 -8.77 -3.32
C GLU A 125 -9.19 -7.99 -2.06
N GLU A 126 -8.92 -6.68 -2.07
CA GLU A 126 -9.28 -5.71 -1.03
C GLU A 126 -9.98 -4.46 -1.59
#